data_AF-A0A5B8KW84-F1
#
_entry.id   AF-A0A5B8KW84-F1
#
_cell.length_a   1.000
_cell.length_b   1.000
_cell.length_c   1.000
_cell.angle_alpha   90.00
_cell.angle_beta   90.00
_cell.angle_gamma   90.00
#
_symmetry.space_group_name_H-M   'P 1'
#
loop_
_entity.id
_entity.type
_entity.pdbx_description
1 polymer ?
#
loop_
_entity_poly.entity_id
_entity_poly.type
_entity_poly.pdbx_seq_one_letter_code
_entity_poly.pdbx_strand_id
1 'polypeptide(L)'
;MREPARDSGTTINLAERRLFSPSFKPLYDEGMGLVERTAEYLDGAGRAEAKKLSRVAATLYAAESMRLTTRLMQIASWLLLQRAANSGEMTREQVASEKSKVRLDTASAHEEAAGWNELPDAFRALVEHSLNLQSRVRRLDAEIYGDGADAASGVHQANPVSDQITLLNTAFARG
;
A
#
# COMPACT_ATOMS: atom_id res chain seq x y z
N MET A 1 -47.39 21.52 21.55
CA MET A 1 -46.78 20.31 20.95
C MET A 1 -45.35 20.64 20.60
N ARG A 2 -44.37 20.02 21.24
CA ARG A 2 -42.94 20.13 20.90
C ARG A 2 -42.55 18.86 20.14
N GLU A 3 -42.11 19.01 18.89
CA GLU A 3 -41.51 17.93 18.11
C GLU A 3 -40.15 17.53 18.70
N PRO A 4 -39.79 16.24 18.77
CA PRO A 4 -38.47 15.82 19.19
C PRO A 4 -37.48 15.99 18.03
N ALA A 5 -36.34 16.63 18.34
CA ALA A 5 -35.22 16.78 17.44
C ALA A 5 -34.67 15.41 17.02
N ARG A 6 -34.51 15.21 15.72
CA ARG A 6 -33.87 14.03 15.14
C ARG A 6 -32.40 14.02 15.57
N ASP A 7 -32.03 13.00 16.32
CA ASP A 7 -30.65 12.68 16.68
C ASP A 7 -29.88 12.41 15.38
N SER A 8 -29.01 13.35 15.01
CA SER A 8 -28.14 13.24 13.84
C SER A 8 -27.13 12.12 14.11
N GLY A 9 -27.43 10.94 13.58
CA GLY A 9 -26.55 9.77 13.66
C GLY A 9 -25.11 10.16 13.34
N THR A 10 -24.22 9.89 14.29
CA THR A 10 -22.78 10.10 14.12
C THR A 10 -22.30 9.27 12.93
N THR A 11 -22.00 9.91 11.81
CA THR A 11 -21.39 9.24 10.66
C THR A 11 -19.98 8.81 11.05
N ILE A 12 -19.82 7.53 11.38
CA ILE A 12 -18.52 6.96 11.70
C ILE A 12 -17.76 6.78 10.38
N ASN A 13 -16.67 7.51 10.20
CA ASN A 13 -15.80 7.32 9.04
C ASN A 13 -15.12 5.95 9.13
N LEU A 14 -15.62 4.98 8.36
CA LEU A 14 -15.15 3.60 8.38
C LEU A 14 -13.69 3.49 7.85
N ALA A 15 -13.25 4.45 7.03
CA ALA A 15 -11.87 4.52 6.55
C ALA A 15 -10.91 4.89 7.70
N GLU A 16 -11.30 5.85 8.55
CA GLU A 16 -10.57 6.15 9.79
C GLU A 16 -10.53 4.97 10.75
N ARG A 17 -11.59 4.16 10.85
CA ARG A 17 -11.60 2.97 11.71
C ARG A 17 -10.80 1.80 11.12
N ARG A 18 -10.64 1.72 9.79
CA ARG A 18 -9.78 0.73 9.11
C ARG A 18 -8.29 1.05 9.22
N LEU A 19 -7.92 2.32 9.36
CA LEU A 19 -6.55 2.73 9.68
C LEU A 19 -6.03 2.13 11.00
N PHE A 20 -6.95 1.87 11.94
CA PHE A 20 -6.69 1.19 13.20
C PHE A 20 -6.91 -0.33 13.13
N SER A 21 -7.01 -0.91 11.92
CA SER A 21 -7.28 -2.34 11.74
C SER A 21 -6.08 -3.21 12.18
N PRO A 22 -6.33 -4.40 12.77
CA PRO A 22 -5.31 -5.44 12.95
C PRO A 22 -4.59 -5.86 11.65
N SER A 23 -5.03 -5.40 10.48
CA SER A 23 -4.40 -5.62 9.17
C SER A 23 -3.08 -4.86 8.93
N PHE A 24 -2.76 -3.79 9.68
CA PHE A 24 -1.53 -3.02 9.46
C PHE A 24 -0.27 -3.72 9.97
N LYS A 25 -0.32 -4.32 11.17
CA LYS A 25 0.84 -4.95 11.78
C LYS A 25 1.48 -6.05 10.90
N PRO A 26 0.71 -6.99 10.31
CA PRO A 26 1.27 -7.96 9.37
C PRO A 26 1.96 -7.32 8.16
N LEU A 27 1.41 -6.24 7.61
CA LEU A 27 2.00 -5.51 6.49
C LEU A 27 3.31 -4.81 6.89
N TYR A 28 3.35 -4.22 8.08
CA TYR A 28 4.53 -3.60 8.64
C TYR A 28 5.65 -4.61 8.84
N ASP A 29 5.34 -5.74 9.50
CA ASP A 29 6.29 -6.82 9.77
C ASP A 29 6.80 -7.44 8.45
N GLU A 30 5.91 -7.65 7.47
CA GLU A 30 6.26 -8.10 6.12
C GLU A 30 7.21 -7.14 5.40
N GLY A 31 6.91 -5.84 5.45
CA GLY A 31 7.71 -4.80 4.80
C GLY A 31 9.09 -4.64 5.41
N MET A 32 9.19 -4.55 6.74
CA MET A 32 10.49 -4.49 7.43
C MET A 32 11.30 -5.77 7.21
N GLY A 33 10.66 -6.94 7.26
CA GLY A 33 11.34 -8.21 6.99
C GLY A 33 11.84 -8.31 5.54
N LEU A 34 11.13 -7.74 4.56
CA LEU A 34 11.59 -7.72 3.17
C LEU A 34 12.79 -6.79 2.96
N VAL A 35 12.83 -5.65 3.66
CA VAL A 35 13.99 -4.75 3.69
C VAL A 35 15.21 -5.48 4.23
N GLU A 36 15.08 -6.16 5.36
CA GLU A 36 16.16 -6.93 5.99
C GLU A 36 16.68 -8.04 5.07
N ARG A 37 15.79 -8.92 4.57
CA ARG A 37 16.17 -10.00 3.64
C ARG A 37 16.86 -9.49 2.38
N THR A 38 16.43 -8.35 1.87
CA THR A 38 17.04 -7.73 0.68
C THR A 38 18.43 -7.20 1.00
N ALA A 39 18.62 -6.53 2.15
CA ALA A 39 19.93 -6.06 2.58
C ALA A 39 20.91 -7.23 2.76
N GLU A 40 20.50 -8.28 3.47
CA GLU A 40 21.28 -9.50 3.66
C GLU A 40 21.68 -10.14 2.32
N TYR A 41 20.73 -10.25 1.39
CA TYR A 41 20.99 -10.80 0.07
C TYR A 41 21.99 -9.94 -0.73
N LEU A 42 21.77 -8.63 -0.81
CA LEU A 42 22.60 -7.71 -1.60
C LEU A 42 24.02 -7.55 -1.03
N ASP A 43 24.19 -7.68 0.28
CA ASP A 43 25.51 -7.63 0.93
C ASP A 43 26.24 -8.98 0.96
N GLY A 44 25.48 -10.08 0.92
CA GLY A 44 25.99 -11.45 0.91
C GLY A 44 25.96 -12.10 -0.47
N ALA A 45 25.06 -13.08 -0.63
CA ALA A 45 25.00 -13.98 -1.78
C ALA A 45 24.85 -13.25 -3.12
N GLY A 46 24.09 -12.15 -3.14
CA GLY A 46 23.86 -11.34 -4.34
C GLY A 46 25.14 -10.80 -4.97
N ARG A 47 26.16 -10.47 -4.17
CA ARG A 47 27.47 -10.03 -4.70
C ARG A 47 28.23 -11.16 -5.39
N ALA A 48 28.12 -12.38 -4.87
CA ALA A 48 28.77 -13.55 -5.46
C ALA A 48 28.06 -13.98 -6.75
N GLU A 49 26.73 -13.98 -6.75
CA GLU A 49 25.92 -14.30 -7.92
C GLU A 49 26.09 -13.25 -9.05
N ALA A 50 26.12 -11.95 -8.71
CA ALA A 50 26.32 -10.88 -9.68
C ALA A 50 27.62 -11.00 -10.49
N LYS A 51 28.67 -11.59 -9.90
CA LYS A 51 29.96 -11.81 -10.58
C LYS A 51 29.92 -12.91 -11.65
N LYS A 52 28.92 -13.79 -11.60
CA LYS A 52 28.76 -14.92 -12.55
C LYS A 52 27.94 -14.51 -13.79
N LEU A 53 27.30 -13.35 -13.74
CA LEU A 53 26.41 -12.87 -14.80
C LEU A 53 27.19 -12.42 -16.04
N SER A 54 26.55 -12.52 -17.21
CA SER A 54 27.03 -11.83 -18.40
C SER A 54 27.06 -10.31 -18.18
N ARG A 55 27.83 -9.58 -18.98
CA ARG A 55 27.91 -8.11 -18.87
C ARG A 55 26.54 -7.43 -18.95
N VAL A 56 25.65 -7.96 -19.80
CA VAL A 56 24.29 -7.44 -19.98
C VAL A 56 23.48 -7.69 -18.70
N ALA A 57 23.45 -8.93 -18.22
CA ALA A 57 22.73 -9.30 -17.01
C ALA A 57 23.29 -8.61 -15.75
N ALA A 58 24.60 -8.40 -15.64
CA ALA A 58 25.23 -7.67 -14.53
C ALA A 58 24.81 -6.20 -14.50
N THR A 59 24.70 -5.56 -15.68
CA THR A 59 24.24 -4.16 -15.79
C THR A 59 22.76 -4.06 -15.38
N LEU A 60 21.94 -5.01 -15.84
CA LEU A 60 20.54 -5.09 -15.44
C LEU A 60 20.39 -5.34 -13.94
N TYR A 61 21.15 -6.29 -13.38
CA TYR A 61 21.16 -6.59 -11.95
C TYR A 61 21.49 -5.35 -11.12
N ALA A 62 22.50 -4.58 -11.51
CA ALA A 62 22.87 -3.35 -10.80
C ALA A 62 21.74 -2.30 -10.86
N ALA A 63 21.17 -2.05 -12.04
CA ALA A 63 20.07 -1.10 -12.20
C ALA A 63 18.82 -1.53 -11.42
N GLU A 64 18.47 -2.82 -11.49
CA GLU A 64 17.30 -3.37 -10.81
C GLU A 64 17.49 -3.43 -9.30
N SER A 65 18.73 -3.64 -8.82
CA SER A 65 19.05 -3.59 -7.38
C SER A 65 18.81 -2.18 -6.82
N MET A 66 19.19 -1.13 -7.55
CA MET A 66 18.92 0.25 -7.15
C MET A 66 17.42 0.58 -7.13
N ARG A 67 16.65 0.05 -8.10
CA ARG A 67 15.18 0.19 -8.12
C ARG A 67 14.54 -0.54 -6.95
N LEU A 68 14.97 -1.77 -6.68
CA LEU A 68 14.50 -2.56 -5.55
C LEU A 68 14.75 -1.82 -4.23
N THR A 69 15.96 -1.33 -3.97
CA THR A 69 16.26 -0.61 -2.73
C THR A 69 15.49 0.71 -2.62
N THR A 70 15.36 1.46 -3.72
CA THR A 70 14.57 2.70 -3.75
C THR A 70 13.10 2.41 -3.42
N ARG A 71 12.51 1.39 -4.05
CA ARG A 71 11.14 0.96 -3.79
C ARG A 71 10.93 0.55 -2.34
N LEU A 72 11.83 -0.28 -1.79
CA LEU A 72 11.73 -0.73 -0.41
C LEU A 72 11.87 0.43 0.58
N MET A 73 12.74 1.40 0.30
CA MET A 73 12.86 2.61 1.11
C MET A 73 11.59 3.46 1.09
N GLN A 74 10.97 3.63 -0.08
CA GLN A 74 9.69 4.33 -0.22
C GLN A 74 8.57 3.64 0.58
N ILE A 75 8.46 2.32 0.46
CA ILE A 75 7.51 1.51 1.24
C ILE A 75 7.79 1.64 2.74
N ALA A 76 9.04 1.51 3.16
CA ALA A 76 9.44 1.61 4.56
C ALA A 76 9.10 2.99 5.14
N SER A 77 9.35 4.06 4.38
CA SER A 77 9.03 5.42 4.78
C SER A 77 7.53 5.60 5.02
N TRP A 78 6.69 5.07 4.12
CA TRP A 78 5.25 5.07 4.28
C TRP A 78 4.78 4.28 5.50
N LEU A 79 5.33 3.07 5.70
CA LEU A 79 5.00 2.21 6.83
C LEU A 79 5.36 2.86 8.17
N LEU A 80 6.52 3.52 8.25
CA LEU A 80 6.94 4.24 9.45
C LEU A 80 6.06 5.45 9.74
N LEU A 81 5.69 6.22 8.70
CA LEU A 81 4.74 7.32 8.82
C LEU A 81 3.41 6.83 9.39
N GLN A 82 2.88 5.73 8.85
CA GLN A 82 1.61 5.18 9.30
C GLN A 82 1.69 4.63 10.74
N ARG A 83 2.84 4.06 11.13
CA ARG A 83 3.06 3.63 12.51
C ARG A 83 3.03 4.82 13.48
N ALA A 84 3.71 5.92 13.15
CA ALA A 84 3.74 7.12 13.98
C ALA A 84 2.37 7.81 14.06
N ALA A 85 1.60 7.81 12.96
CA ALA A 85 0.21 8.25 12.95
C ALA A 85 -0.65 7.38 13.88
N ASN A 86 -0.47 6.06 13.83
CA ASN A 86 -1.25 5.11 14.63
C ASN A 86 -0.90 5.13 16.13
N SER A 87 0.34 5.47 16.50
CA SER A 87 0.74 5.65 17.90
C SER A 87 0.32 7.00 18.50
N GLY A 88 -0.22 7.91 17.69
CA GLY A 88 -0.59 9.26 18.12
C GLY A 88 0.61 10.19 18.31
N GLU A 89 1.80 9.81 17.83
CA GLU A 89 3.02 10.62 17.88
C GLU A 89 2.98 11.82 16.91
N MET A 90 2.07 11.81 15.94
CA MET A 90 1.92 12.87 14.93
C MET A 90 0.49 13.37 14.82
N THR A 91 0.32 14.68 14.63
CA THR A 91 -0.99 15.26 14.30
C THR A 91 -1.35 14.99 12.84
N ARG A 92 -2.64 15.14 12.50
CA ARG A 92 -3.12 14.93 11.11
C ARG A 92 -2.43 15.85 10.11
N GLU A 93 -2.16 17.09 10.50
CA GLU A 93 -1.49 18.08 9.66
C GLU A 93 -0.02 17.68 9.40
N GLN A 94 0.66 17.15 10.43
CA GLN A 94 2.03 16.64 10.29
C GLN A 94 2.07 15.41 9.37
N VAL A 95 1.12 14.48 9.54
CA VAL A 95 1.03 13.30 8.66
C VAL A 95 0.80 13.70 7.21
N ALA A 96 -0.11 14.63 6.94
CA ALA A 96 -0.39 15.11 5.59
C ALA A 96 0.84 15.78 4.95
N SER A 97 1.59 16.59 5.71
CA SER A 97 2.83 17.22 5.26
C SER A 97 3.90 16.20 4.90
N GLU A 98 4.17 15.23 5.79
CA GLU A 98 5.17 14.18 5.52
C GLU A 98 4.75 13.25 4.38
N LYS A 99 3.46 12.93 4.27
CA LYS A 99 2.91 12.10 3.19
C LYS A 99 3.18 12.70 1.81
N SER A 100 3.11 14.02 1.66
CA SER A 100 3.38 14.70 0.39
C SER A 100 4.79 14.46 -0.17
N LYS A 101 5.73 14.08 0.71
CA LYS A 101 7.13 13.78 0.36
C LYS A 101 7.33 12.32 -0.05
N VAL A 102 6.41 11.43 0.33
CA VAL A 102 6.50 9.99 0.06
C VAL A 102 5.93 9.69 -1.32
N ARG A 103 6.75 9.12 -2.20
CA ARG A 103 6.34 8.63 -3.53
C ARG A 103 6.39 7.11 -3.56
N LEU A 104 5.37 6.48 -4.13
CA LEU A 104 5.24 5.02 -4.21
C LEU A 104 5.14 4.57 -5.68
N ASP A 105 6.05 5.05 -6.53
CA ASP A 105 5.98 4.97 -7.99
C ASP A 105 7.20 4.29 -8.65
N THR A 106 8.09 3.68 -7.85
CA THR A 106 9.29 3.02 -8.40
C THR A 106 8.96 1.75 -9.20
N ALA A 107 9.03 1.84 -10.52
CA ALA A 107 8.82 0.72 -11.46
C ALA A 107 10.04 -0.22 -11.55
N SER A 108 9.82 -1.45 -12.01
CA SER A 108 10.84 -2.46 -12.31
C SER A 108 11.08 -2.59 -13.82
N ALA A 109 12.17 -3.25 -14.21
CA ALA A 109 12.33 -3.70 -15.58
C ALA A 109 11.23 -4.70 -15.96
N HIS A 110 10.89 -4.75 -17.26
CA HIS A 110 10.01 -5.78 -17.79
C HIS A 110 10.75 -7.12 -17.83
N GLU A 111 10.02 -8.21 -17.66
CA GLU A 111 10.58 -9.58 -17.70
C GLU A 111 11.20 -9.94 -19.06
N GLU A 112 10.82 -9.21 -20.12
CA GLU A 112 11.36 -9.34 -21.48
C GLU A 112 12.72 -8.62 -21.66
N ALA A 113 13.20 -7.91 -20.63
CA ALA A 113 14.48 -7.20 -20.71
C ALA A 113 15.65 -8.17 -20.97
N ALA A 114 16.58 -7.75 -21.83
CA ALA A 114 17.77 -8.53 -22.13
C ALA A 114 18.57 -8.82 -20.84
N GLY A 115 18.86 -10.09 -20.59
CA GLY A 115 19.55 -10.55 -19.37
C GLY A 115 18.64 -10.80 -18.17
N TRP A 116 17.32 -10.59 -18.26
CA TRP A 116 16.39 -10.86 -17.15
C TRP A 116 16.37 -12.35 -16.74
N ASN A 117 16.37 -13.24 -17.73
CA ASN A 117 16.38 -14.69 -17.50
C ASN A 117 17.69 -15.23 -16.91
N GLU A 118 18.76 -14.44 -16.95
CA GLU A 118 20.04 -14.78 -16.32
C GLU A 118 20.10 -14.32 -14.86
N LEU A 119 19.17 -13.47 -14.42
CA LEU A 119 19.17 -12.96 -13.04
C LEU A 119 18.92 -14.12 -12.05
N PRO A 120 19.57 -14.12 -10.87
CA PRO A 120 19.37 -15.16 -9.88
C PRO A 120 17.92 -15.25 -9.42
N ASP A 121 17.39 -16.47 -9.27
CA ASP A 121 16.01 -16.71 -8.85
C ASP A 121 15.66 -16.01 -7.53
N ALA A 122 16.58 -16.06 -6.56
CA ALA A 122 16.42 -15.38 -5.28
C ALA A 122 16.27 -13.86 -5.45
N PHE A 123 17.02 -13.24 -6.36
CA PHE A 123 16.89 -11.81 -6.64
C PHE A 123 15.55 -11.49 -7.31
N ARG A 124 15.15 -12.29 -8.31
CA ARG A 124 13.86 -12.11 -8.99
C ARG A 124 12.69 -12.23 -8.02
N ALA A 125 12.74 -13.18 -7.09
CA ALA A 125 11.73 -13.34 -6.03
C ALA A 125 11.64 -12.12 -5.10
N LEU A 126 12.77 -11.50 -4.73
CA LEU A 126 12.78 -10.26 -3.95
C LEU A 126 12.14 -9.09 -4.73
N VAL A 127 12.43 -8.98 -6.02
CA VAL A 127 11.84 -7.96 -6.90
C VAL A 127 10.33 -8.15 -6.99
N GLU A 128 9.85 -9.36 -7.26
CA GLU A 128 8.42 -9.69 -7.32
C GLU A 128 7.71 -9.40 -5.99
N HIS A 129 8.29 -9.84 -4.86
CA HIS A 129 7.72 -9.59 -3.54
C HIS A 129 7.61 -8.08 -3.26
N SER A 130 8.63 -7.30 -3.64
CA SER A 130 8.61 -5.85 -3.46
C SER A 130 7.53 -5.14 -4.31
N LEU A 131 7.27 -5.62 -5.53
CA LEU A 131 6.21 -5.08 -6.41
C LEU A 131 4.81 -5.37 -5.86
N ASN A 132 4.61 -6.60 -5.38
CA ASN A 132 3.35 -7.00 -4.75
C ASN A 132 3.09 -6.18 -3.47
N LEU A 133 4.13 -5.97 -2.67
CA LEU A 133 4.05 -5.15 -1.47
C LEU A 133 3.76 -3.67 -1.82
N GLN A 134 4.48 -3.09 -2.78
CA GLN A 134 4.23 -1.72 -3.26
C GLN A 134 2.77 -1.55 -3.70
N SER A 135 2.24 -2.51 -4.47
CA SER A 135 0.87 -2.47 -4.97
C SER A 135 -0.16 -2.51 -3.83
N ARG A 136 0.07 -3.31 -2.80
CA ARG A 136 -0.77 -3.36 -1.59
C ARG A 136 -0.71 -2.04 -0.82
N VAL A 137 0.50 -1.50 -0.62
CA VAL A 137 0.70 -0.22 0.09
C VAL A 137 0.05 0.94 -0.67
N ARG A 138 0.15 1.00 -2.00
CA ARG A 138 -0.52 2.01 -2.82
C ARG A 138 -2.05 1.95 -2.71
N ARG A 139 -2.64 0.75 -2.70
CA ARG A 139 -4.09 0.59 -2.51
C ARG A 139 -4.52 1.09 -1.13
N LEU A 140 -3.78 0.74 -0.09
CA LEU A 140 -4.05 1.24 1.26
C LEU A 140 -3.89 2.76 1.32
N ASP A 141 -2.83 3.35 0.75
CA ASP A 141 -2.67 4.82 0.69
C ASP A 141 -3.89 5.49 0.04
N ALA A 142 -4.38 4.93 -1.07
CA ALA A 142 -5.57 5.42 -1.76
C ALA A 142 -6.85 5.26 -0.93
N GLU A 143 -7.04 4.13 -0.23
CA GLU A 143 -8.20 3.95 0.66
C GLU A 143 -8.19 4.91 1.85
N ILE A 144 -6.99 5.29 2.32
CA ILE A 144 -6.81 6.15 3.50
C ILE A 144 -6.93 7.62 3.16
N TYR A 145 -6.35 8.05 2.04
CA TYR A 145 -6.18 9.46 1.68
C TYR A 145 -6.87 9.86 0.37
N GLY A 146 -7.35 8.90 -0.43
CA GLY A 146 -7.89 9.11 -1.78
C GLY A 146 -9.36 9.55 -1.85
N ASP A 147 -10.09 9.55 -0.72
CA ASP A 147 -11.52 9.91 -0.66
C ASP A 147 -11.81 11.41 -0.92
N GLY A 148 -10.78 12.21 -1.23
CA GLY A 148 -10.90 13.64 -1.56
C GLY A 148 -10.92 13.97 -3.06
N ALA A 149 -10.57 13.03 -3.95
CA ALA A 149 -10.47 13.31 -5.40
C ALA A 149 -11.53 12.59 -6.25
N ASP A 150 -12.07 11.46 -5.79
CA ASP A 150 -13.06 10.68 -6.54
C ASP A 150 -14.52 10.96 -6.14
N ALA A 151 -14.77 11.78 -5.11
CA ALA A 151 -16.12 12.26 -4.79
C ALA A 151 -16.73 13.14 -5.91
N ALA A 152 -15.93 13.58 -6.88
CA ALA A 152 -16.39 14.31 -8.07
C ALA A 152 -16.66 13.42 -9.30
N SER A 153 -16.28 12.13 -9.25
CA SER A 153 -16.57 11.16 -10.31
C SER A 153 -17.74 10.29 -9.88
N GLY A 154 -18.93 10.90 -9.91
CA GLY A 154 -20.20 10.23 -9.69
C GLY A 154 -20.44 9.13 -10.70
N VAL A 155 -20.18 7.88 -10.29
CA VAL A 155 -21.04 6.77 -10.68
C VAL A 155 -21.42 6.09 -9.39
N HIS A 156 -22.69 6.24 -9.04
CA HIS A 156 -23.37 5.54 -7.96
C HIS A 156 -22.94 4.07 -7.91
N GLN A 157 -21.99 3.74 -7.03
CA GLN A 157 -21.86 2.38 -6.57
C GLN A 157 -23.06 2.18 -5.65
N ALA A 158 -24.17 1.77 -6.26
CA ALA A 158 -25.40 1.43 -5.58
C ALA A 158 -25.03 0.56 -4.38
N ASN A 159 -25.23 1.10 -3.18
CA ASN A 159 -24.88 0.43 -1.95
C ASN A 159 -25.85 -0.75 -1.81
N PRO A 160 -25.41 -2.00 -2.04
CA PRO A 160 -26.31 -3.15 -2.12
C PRO A 160 -27.03 -3.39 -0.78
N VAL A 161 -26.45 -2.90 0.33
CA VAL A 161 -27.06 -2.95 1.65
C VAL A 161 -28.18 -1.91 1.78
N SER A 162 -28.02 -0.70 1.22
CA SER A 162 -29.10 0.29 1.17
C SER A 162 -30.28 -0.18 0.32
N ASP A 163 -30.01 -0.88 -0.79
CA ASP A 163 -31.05 -1.46 -1.63
C ASP A 163 -31.82 -2.56 -0.88
N GLN A 164 -31.10 -3.41 -0.12
CA GLN A 164 -31.72 -4.43 0.74
C GLN A 164 -32.56 -3.82 1.88
N ILE A 165 -32.08 -2.75 2.52
CA ILE A 165 -32.83 -2.03 3.57
C ILE A 165 -34.10 -1.39 3.00
N THR A 166 -34.01 -0.82 1.80
CA THR A 166 -35.16 -0.22 1.12
C THR A 166 -36.20 -1.28 0.75
N LEU A 167 -35.75 -2.46 0.30
CA LEU A 167 -36.62 -3.59 -0.01
C LEU A 167 -37.31 -4.15 1.24
N LEU A 168 -36.59 -4.26 2.35
CA LEU A 168 -37.15 -4.64 3.66
C LEU A 168 -38.19 -3.62 4.15
N ASN A 169 -37.88 -2.33 4.13
CA ASN A 169 -38.83 -1.29 4.54
C ASN A 169 -40.08 -1.30 3.65
N THR A 170 -39.94 -1.54 2.35
CA THR A 170 -41.08 -1.61 1.44
C THR A 170 -41.95 -2.86 1.69
N ALA A 171 -41.32 -3.99 2.03
CA ALA A 171 -42.04 -5.24 2.33
C ALA A 171 -42.77 -5.20 3.68
N PHE A 172 -42.26 -4.44 4.66
CA PHE A 172 -42.79 -4.40 6.03
C PHE A 172 -43.55 -3.11 6.40
N ALA A 173 -43.59 -2.07 5.54
CA ALA A 173 -44.31 -0.82 5.79
C ALA A 173 -45.81 -0.83 5.41
N ARG A 174 -46.36 -1.98 4.96
CA ARG A 174 -47.81 -2.21 4.88
C ARG A 174 -48.22 -3.24 5.93
N GLY A 175 -48.38 -2.75 7.16
CA GLY A 175 -49.00 -3.43 8.29
C GLY A 175 -49.64 -2.38 9.20
#